data_AF-A0A2V7WIK3-F1
#
_entry.id   AF-A0A2V7WIK3-F1
#
_cell.length_a   1.000
_cell.length_b   1.000
_cell.length_c   1.000
_cell.angle_alpha   90.00
_cell.angle_beta   90.00
_cell.angle_gamma   90.00
#
_symmetry.space_group_name_H-M   'P 1'
#
loop_
_entity.id
_entity.type
_entity.pdbx_description
1 polymer ?
#
loop_
_entity_poly.entity_id
_entity_poly.type
_entity_poly.pdbx_seq_one_letter_code
_entity_poly.pdbx_strand_id
1 'polypeptide(L)'
;VYDLLADSEKHTAVTGRKAIISGKVGGTFSISGNDVTGINVDLVPGRRIVQAWRHRRFPEGVFSMAAVTLTPTPDGGTELVLTHRGVPKDLIPETEQTWREQYWSRIKAYLDREVRKV
;
A
#
# COMPACT_ATOMS: atom_id res chain seq x y z
N VAL A 1 -11.17 2.42 -2.31
CA VAL A 1 -9.99 1.91 -1.56
C VAL A 1 -8.83 1.56 -2.46
N TYR A 2 -9.00 0.67 -3.45
CA TYR A 2 -7.91 0.19 -4.34
C TYR A 2 -7.01 1.30 -4.89
N ASP A 3 -7.58 2.33 -5.51
CA ASP A 3 -6.77 3.38 -6.13
C ASP A 3 -5.97 4.21 -5.11
N LEU A 4 -6.41 4.30 -3.84
CA LEU A 4 -5.62 4.96 -2.78
C LEU A 4 -4.29 4.23 -2.51
N LEU A 5 -4.18 2.97 -2.95
CA LEU A 5 -2.98 2.15 -2.83
C LEU A 5 -2.22 2.02 -4.14
N ALA A 6 -2.92 1.99 -5.28
CA ALA A 6 -2.33 1.65 -6.59
C ALA A 6 -2.17 2.84 -7.55
N ASP A 7 -2.80 3.98 -7.29
CA ASP A 7 -2.70 5.18 -8.14
C ASP A 7 -1.77 6.23 -7.50
N SER A 8 -0.89 6.80 -8.32
CA SER A 8 0.16 7.71 -7.84
C SER A 8 -0.39 8.98 -7.20
N GLU A 9 -1.39 9.60 -7.83
CA GLU A 9 -1.96 10.86 -7.39
C GLU A 9 -2.77 10.67 -6.11
N LYS A 10 -3.65 9.66 -6.10
CA LYS A 10 -4.48 9.33 -4.94
C LYS A 10 -3.65 8.85 -3.76
N HIS A 11 -2.62 8.04 -3.99
CA HIS A 11 -1.68 7.62 -2.96
C HIS A 11 -0.90 8.81 -2.38
N THR A 12 -0.46 9.73 -3.23
CA THR A 12 0.20 10.96 -2.78
C THR A 12 -0.76 11.83 -1.96
N ALA A 13 -2.00 11.99 -2.41
CA ALA A 13 -3.02 12.79 -1.73
C ALA A 13 -3.34 12.25 -0.33
N VAL A 14 -3.41 10.92 -0.16
CA VAL A 14 -3.75 10.31 1.14
C VAL A 14 -2.56 10.25 2.11
N THR A 15 -1.36 9.96 1.61
CA THR A 15 -0.16 9.84 2.45
C THR A 15 0.53 11.18 2.72
N GLY A 16 0.32 12.17 1.85
CA GLY A 16 1.04 13.43 1.84
C GLY A 16 2.50 13.29 1.39
N ARG A 17 2.93 12.11 0.91
CA ARG A 17 4.28 11.84 0.41
C ARG A 17 4.21 11.43 -1.05
N LYS A 18 5.14 11.94 -1.86
CA LYS A 18 5.20 11.63 -3.29
C LYS A 18 5.26 10.12 -3.53
N ALA A 19 4.38 9.66 -4.41
CA ALA A 19 4.35 8.29 -4.93
C ALA A 19 4.42 8.30 -6.46
N ILE A 20 5.11 7.30 -7.01
CA ILE A 20 5.17 6.98 -8.44
C ILE A 20 4.88 5.49 -8.54
N ILE A 21 3.72 5.13 -9.06
CA ILE A 21 3.20 3.76 -9.08
C ILE A 21 2.75 3.45 -10.51
N SER A 22 3.37 2.44 -11.13
CA SER A 22 2.90 1.92 -12.40
C SER A 22 1.57 1.19 -12.25
N GLY A 23 0.61 1.42 -13.14
CA GLY A 23 -0.65 0.66 -13.19
C GLY A 23 -0.54 -0.72 -13.85
N LYS A 24 0.68 -1.20 -14.12
CA LYS A 24 0.93 -2.45 -14.87
C LYS A 24 1.65 -3.49 -14.00
N VAL A 25 1.29 -4.75 -14.19
CA VAL A 25 2.07 -5.90 -13.70
C VAL A 25 3.47 -5.87 -14.35
N GLY A 26 4.49 -6.15 -13.55
CA GLY A 26 5.91 -5.97 -13.92
C GLY A 26 6.38 -4.51 -13.85
N GLY A 27 5.47 -3.56 -13.67
CA GLY A 27 5.80 -2.15 -13.50
C GLY A 27 6.39 -1.85 -12.13
N THR A 28 7.24 -0.83 -12.08
CA THR A 28 7.88 -0.40 -10.82
C THR A 28 6.98 0.54 -10.02
N PHE A 29 7.27 0.62 -8.72
CA PHE A 29 6.73 1.66 -7.86
C PHE A 29 7.81 2.22 -6.94
N SER A 30 7.61 3.45 -6.51
CA SER A 30 8.35 4.14 -5.47
C SER A 30 7.36 4.96 -4.65
N ILE A 31 7.36 4.74 -3.34
CA ILE A 31 6.47 5.44 -2.40
C ILE A 31 7.27 5.96 -1.23
N SER A 32 6.63 6.79 -0.39
CA SER A 32 7.28 7.29 0.82
C SER A 32 8.59 8.03 0.50
N GLY A 33 8.61 8.84 -0.57
CA GLY A 33 9.81 9.63 -0.94
C GLY A 33 11.03 8.78 -1.32
N ASN A 34 10.80 7.63 -1.98
CA ASN A 34 11.82 6.63 -2.35
C ASN A 34 12.38 5.79 -1.20
N ASP A 35 11.84 5.91 0.02
CA ASP A 35 12.23 5.00 1.12
C ASP A 35 11.77 3.56 0.85
N VAL A 36 10.75 3.40 0.01
CA VAL A 36 10.16 2.13 -0.35
C VAL A 36 10.04 2.04 -1.86
N THR A 37 10.55 0.96 -2.43
CA THR A 37 10.53 0.71 -3.87
C THR A 37 10.16 -0.74 -4.16
N GLY A 38 9.80 -1.04 -5.40
CA GLY A 38 9.48 -2.41 -5.77
C GLY A 38 8.87 -2.57 -7.14
N ILE A 39 8.29 -3.76 -7.35
CA ILE A 39 7.64 -4.18 -8.59
C ILE A 39 6.24 -4.70 -8.27
N ASN A 40 5.26 -4.29 -9.08
CA ASN A 40 3.91 -4.86 -9.02
C ASN A 40 3.91 -6.26 -9.62
N VAL A 41 3.63 -7.27 -8.81
CA VAL A 41 3.63 -8.69 -9.19
C VAL A 41 2.25 -9.13 -9.67
N ASP A 42 1.19 -8.59 -9.10
CA ASP A 42 -0.20 -8.88 -9.48
C ASP A 42 -1.08 -7.67 -9.18
N LEU A 43 -1.99 -7.33 -10.09
CA LEU A 43 -2.91 -6.21 -9.99
C LEU A 43 -4.28 -6.63 -10.55
N VAL A 44 -5.26 -6.71 -9.66
CA VAL A 44 -6.66 -6.91 -10.00
C VAL A 44 -7.44 -5.70 -9.49
N PRO A 45 -7.82 -4.76 -10.39
CA PRO A 45 -8.53 -3.54 -10.01
C PRO A 45 -9.71 -3.81 -9.07
N GLY A 46 -9.76 -3.05 -7.98
CA GLY A 46 -10.80 -3.17 -6.95
C GLY A 46 -10.67 -4.36 -6.00
N ARG A 47 -9.74 -5.31 -6.25
CA ARG A 47 -9.71 -6.60 -5.53
C ARG A 47 -8.37 -7.00 -4.95
N ARG A 48 -7.26 -6.82 -5.66
CA ARG A 48 -5.97 -7.40 -5.25
C ARG A 48 -4.78 -6.60 -5.74
N ILE A 49 -3.79 -6.43 -4.86
CA ILE A 49 -2.48 -5.84 -5.17
C ILE A 49 -1.43 -6.77 -4.56
N VAL A 50 -0.44 -7.20 -5.35
CA VAL A 50 0.73 -7.92 -4.84
C VAL A 50 1.99 -7.22 -5.32
N GLN A 51 2.89 -6.93 -4.39
CA GLN A 51 4.10 -6.16 -4.63
C GLN A 51 5.32 -6.88 -4.06
N ALA A 52 6.32 -7.09 -4.92
CA ALA A 52 7.68 -7.33 -4.47
C ALA A 52 8.19 -6.00 -3.90
N TRP A 53 8.46 -5.97 -2.61
CA TRP A 53 8.55 -4.76 -1.82
C TRP A 53 9.92 -4.66 -1.15
N ARG A 54 10.50 -3.46 -1.13
CA ARG A 54 11.80 -3.24 -0.51
C ARG A 54 11.83 -1.89 0.20
N HIS A 55 12.10 -1.94 1.49
CA HIS A 55 12.52 -0.75 2.24
C HIS A 55 14.01 -0.48 1.97
N ARG A 56 14.41 0.79 1.93
CA ARG A 56 15.82 1.20 1.76
C ARG A 56 16.80 0.59 2.77
N ARG A 57 16.30 0.19 3.95
CA ARG A 57 17.09 -0.41 5.05
C ARG A 57 17.18 -1.93 4.97
N PHE A 58 16.52 -2.57 4.00
CA PHE A 58 16.68 -4.01 3.82
C PHE A 58 18.11 -4.31 3.34
N PRO A 59 18.70 -5.44 3.73
CA PRO A 59 19.97 -5.90 3.17
C PRO A 59 19.90 -5.95 1.65
N GLU A 60 21.02 -5.73 0.96
CA GLU A 60 21.06 -5.73 -0.50
C GLU A 60 20.45 -7.01 -1.10
N GLY A 61 19.71 -6.87 -2.22
CA GLY A 61 19.04 -7.99 -2.89
C GLY A 61 17.81 -8.56 -2.16
N VAL A 62 17.53 -8.13 -0.93
CA VAL A 62 16.36 -8.62 -0.17
C VAL A 62 15.10 -7.87 -0.55
N PHE A 63 14.08 -8.64 -0.95
CA PHE A 63 12.72 -8.16 -1.17
C PHE A 63 11.75 -8.98 -0.30
N SER A 64 10.72 -8.31 0.19
CA SER A 64 9.55 -8.93 0.81
C SER A 64 8.39 -8.98 -0.20
N MET A 65 7.29 -9.61 0.20
CA MET A 65 6.06 -9.68 -0.59
C MET A 65 4.91 -9.10 0.22
N ALA A 66 4.36 -7.97 -0.22
CA ALA A 66 3.18 -7.35 0.34
C ALA A 66 1.97 -7.69 -0.55
N ALA A 67 1.00 -8.42 0.01
CA ALA A 67 -0.22 -8.79 -0.69
C ALA A 67 -1.43 -8.19 0.02
N VAL A 68 -2.17 -7.35 -0.69
CA VAL A 68 -3.43 -6.74 -0.24
C VAL A 68 -4.59 -7.39 -0.98
N THR A 69 -5.61 -7.80 -0.24
CA THR A 69 -6.92 -8.20 -0.77
C THR A 69 -8.00 -7.27 -0.27
N LEU A 70 -8.93 -6.93 -1.15
CA LEU A 70 -10.06 -6.06 -0.90
C LEU A 70 -11.35 -6.82 -1.17
N THR A 71 -12.23 -6.86 -0.17
CA THR A 71 -13.52 -7.55 -0.26
C THR A 71 -14.63 -6.58 0.14
N PRO A 72 -15.67 -6.39 -0.69
CA PRO A 72 -16.84 -5.59 -0.28
C PRO A 72 -17.51 -6.21 0.95
N THR A 73 -17.95 -5.37 1.89
CA THR A 73 -18.70 -5.83 3.06
C THR A 73 -20.21 -5.58 2.87
N PRO A 74 -21.10 -6.36 3.52
CA PRO A 74 -22.55 -6.23 3.35
C PRO A 74 -23.14 -4.85 3.70
N ASP A 75 -22.46 -4.11 4.58
CA ASP A 75 -22.80 -2.75 5.01
C ASP A 75 -22.29 -1.65 4.06
N GLY A 76 -21.77 -2.02 2.89
CA GLY A 76 -21.28 -1.08 1.88
C GLY A 76 -19.84 -0.62 2.07
N GLY A 77 -19.12 -1.22 3.02
CA GLY A 77 -17.69 -0.97 3.26
C GLY A 77 -16.75 -1.83 2.40
N THR A 78 -15.48 -1.85 2.79
CA THR A 78 -14.45 -2.71 2.19
C THR A 78 -13.56 -3.26 3.29
N GLU A 79 -13.50 -4.58 3.40
CA GLU A 79 -12.49 -5.27 4.19
C GLU A 79 -11.17 -5.26 3.42
N LEU A 80 -10.12 -4.81 4.09
CA LEU A 80 -8.75 -4.81 3.59
C LEU A 80 -7.91 -5.75 4.44
N VAL A 81 -7.29 -6.74 3.80
CA VAL A 81 -6.33 -7.64 4.45
C VAL A 81 -4.96 -7.46 3.79
N LEU A 82 -3.96 -7.11 4.59
CA LEU A 82 -2.55 -7.11 4.18
C LEU A 82 -1.84 -8.34 4.76
N THR A 83 -1.22 -9.13 3.90
CA THR A 83 -0.22 -10.15 4.27
C THR A 83 1.15 -9.70 3.78
N HIS A 84 2.10 -9.49 4.69
CA HIS A 84 3.46 -9.08 4.35
C HIS A 84 4.48 -10.12 4.81
N ARG A 85 5.16 -10.78 3.88
CA ARG A 85 6.11 -11.86 4.15
C ARG A 85 7.52 -11.51 3.69
N GLY A 86 8.54 -12.02 4.37
CA GLY A 86 9.95 -11.81 3.99
C GLY A 86 10.54 -10.47 4.44
N VAL A 87 9.85 -9.74 5.34
CA VAL A 87 10.43 -8.56 6.00
C VAL A 87 11.53 -9.03 6.95
N PRO A 88 12.75 -8.45 6.92
CA PRO A 88 13.80 -8.74 7.89
C PRO A 88 13.29 -8.60 9.32
N LYS A 89 13.62 -9.57 10.18
CA LYS A 89 13.02 -9.74 11.52
C LYS A 89 13.03 -8.45 12.34
N ASP A 90 14.16 -7.75 12.36
CA ASP A 90 14.34 -6.53 13.17
C ASP A 90 13.56 -5.32 12.64
N LEU A 91 13.08 -5.40 11.39
CA LEU A 91 12.29 -4.34 10.74
C LEU A 91 10.78 -4.64 10.75
N ILE A 92 10.34 -5.81 11.22
CA ILE A 92 8.92 -6.17 11.28
C ILE A 92 8.10 -5.16 12.09
N PRO A 93 8.48 -4.81 13.34
CA PRO A 93 7.66 -3.92 14.17
C PRO A 93 7.44 -2.54 13.53
N GLU A 94 8.50 -1.95 12.98
CA GLU A 94 8.42 -0.65 12.33
C GLU A 94 7.64 -0.70 11.01
N THR A 95 7.79 -1.78 10.24
CA THR A 95 7.02 -1.97 9.01
C THR A 95 5.53 -2.06 9.32
N GLU A 96 5.15 -2.80 10.36
CA GLU A 96 3.76 -2.89 10.80
C GLU A 96 3.23 -1.54 11.28
N GLN A 97 3.98 -0.83 12.13
CA GLN A 97 3.61 0.49 12.61
C GLN A 97 3.39 1.47 11.44
N THR A 98 4.29 1.46 10.46
CA THR A 98 4.18 2.29 9.25
C THR A 98 2.89 2.01 8.49
N TRP A 99 2.52 0.74 8.28
CA TRP A 99 1.24 0.38 7.64
C TRP A 99 0.04 0.94 8.42
N ARG A 100 0.03 0.80 9.75
CA ARG A 100 -1.06 1.29 10.59
C ARG A 100 -1.18 2.81 10.58
N GLU A 101 -0.08 3.50 10.78
CA GLU A 101 -0.08 4.95 11.04
C GLU A 101 0.02 5.80 9.78
N GLN A 102 0.69 5.32 8.73
CA GLN A 102 0.93 6.10 7.52
C GLN A 102 0.01 5.70 6.36
N TYR A 103 -0.67 4.57 6.44
CA TYR A 103 -1.61 4.12 5.41
C TYR A 103 -3.02 3.96 5.96
N TRP A 104 -3.26 3.03 6.89
CA TRP A 104 -4.64 2.67 7.30
C TRP A 104 -5.37 3.81 7.99
N SER A 105 -4.73 4.46 8.97
CA SER A 105 -5.32 5.63 9.66
C SER A 105 -5.65 6.76 8.69
N ARG A 106 -4.75 7.05 7.74
CA ARG A 106 -4.89 8.13 6.75
C ARG A 106 -5.95 7.83 5.71
N ILE A 107 -5.99 6.60 5.19
CA ILE A 107 -7.02 6.13 4.26
C ILE A 107 -8.39 6.22 4.93
N LYS A 108 -8.51 5.75 6.17
CA LYS A 108 -9.76 5.84 6.91
C LYS A 108 -10.19 7.30 7.10
N ALA A 109 -9.29 8.16 7.58
CA ALA A 109 -9.58 9.58 7.76
C ALA A 109 -9.94 10.30 6.45
N TYR A 110 -9.31 9.93 5.32
CA TYR A 110 -9.63 10.47 4.01
C TYR A 110 -11.03 10.05 3.56
N LEU A 111 -11.36 8.76 3.66
CA LEU A 111 -12.68 8.24 3.27
C LEU A 111 -13.80 8.81 4.14
N ASP A 112 -13.59 8.92 5.47
CA ASP A 112 -14.56 9.52 6.38
C ASP A 112 -14.87 10.98 6.03
N ARG A 113 -13.88 11.74 5.54
CA ARG A 113 -14.08 13.12 5.08
C ARG A 113 -14.87 13.17 3.77
N GLU A 114 -14.59 12.27 2.83
CA GLU A 114 -15.31 12.23 1.56
C GLU A 114 -16.77 11.81 1.75
N VAL A 115 -17.06 10.86 2.65
CA VAL A 115 -18.45 10.49 2.99
C VAL A 115 -19.23 11.66 3.58
N ARG A 116 -18.60 12.49 4.42
CA ARG A 116 -19.25 13.66 5.05
C ARG A 116 -19.50 14.84 4.12
N LYS A 117 -18.90 14.84 2.92
CA LYS A 117 -19.13 15.87 1.90
C LYS A 117 -20.36 15.57 1.02
N VAL A 118 -20.90 14.36 1.10
CA VAL A 118 -22.06 13.88 0.34
C VAL A 118 -23.34 14.08 1.13
#